data_AF-A0A1Z1W467-F1
#
_entry.id   AF-A0A1Z1W467-F1
#
_cell.length_a   1.000
_cell.length_b   1.000
_cell.length_c   1.000
_cell.angle_alpha   90.00
_cell.angle_beta   90.00
_cell.angle_gamma   90.00
#
_symmetry.space_group_name_H-M   'P 1'
#
loop_
_entity.id
_entity.type
_entity.pdbx_description
1 polymer ?
#
loop_
_entity_poly.entity_id
_entity_poly.type
_entity_poly.pdbx_seq_one_letter_code
_entity_poly.pdbx_strand_id
1 'polypeptide(L)'
;MARRPRAAFAVAAGLIAAAALLLPVLGERPGGAVALLVVWGVAYGAVPVCSGAWFAAAVPRSPEAASVLFTASFQATISLGALAGGAVVDGATPSAVMVLGGLTAAAGVAAVGLRR
;
A
#
# COMPACT_ATOMS: atom_id res chain seq x y z
N MET A 1 20.44 -11.47 -4.02
CA MET A 1 20.90 -10.24 -3.33
C MET A 1 20.35 -9.00 -4.05
N ALA A 2 19.08 -8.65 -3.81
CA ALA A 2 18.41 -7.55 -4.52
C ALA A 2 18.95 -6.20 -4.04
N ARG A 3 19.67 -5.48 -4.90
CA ARG A 3 20.53 -4.35 -4.52
C ARG A 3 19.80 -3.08 -4.06
N ARG A 4 18.46 -2.96 -4.14
CA ARG A 4 17.72 -1.74 -3.74
C ARG A 4 16.26 -2.00 -3.28
N PRO A 5 16.02 -2.69 -2.15
CA PRO A 5 14.66 -2.94 -1.63
C PRO A 5 13.85 -1.65 -1.42
N ARG A 6 14.53 -0.55 -1.04
CA ARG A 6 13.93 0.77 -0.85
C ARG A 6 13.40 1.41 -2.14
N ALA A 7 14.10 1.22 -3.26
CA ALA A 7 13.68 1.78 -4.54
C ALA A 7 12.47 1.01 -5.10
N ALA A 8 12.48 -0.33 -5.00
CA ALA A 8 11.35 -1.16 -5.38
C ALA A 8 10.09 -0.82 -4.57
N PHE A 9 10.24 -0.63 -3.26
CA PHE A 9 9.14 -0.21 -2.38
C PHE A 9 8.59 1.18 -2.74
N ALA A 10 9.46 2.16 -3.03
CA ALA A 10 9.04 3.49 -3.43
C ALA A 10 8.29 3.49 -4.78
N VAL A 11 8.74 2.68 -5.75
CA VAL A 11 8.04 2.52 -7.04
C VAL A 11 6.69 1.85 -6.85
N ALA A 12 6.61 0.79 -6.04
CA ALA A 12 5.37 0.10 -5.71
C ALA A 12 4.37 1.04 -5.02
N ALA A 13 4.81 1.78 -4.00
CA ALA A 13 3.97 2.77 -3.31
C ALA A 13 3.50 3.88 -4.26
N GLY A 14 4.37 4.35 -5.16
CA GLY A 14 4.01 5.35 -6.18
C GLY A 14 2.97 4.84 -7.17
N LEU A 15 3.08 3.60 -7.61
CA LEU A 15 2.10 2.97 -8.51
C LEU A 15 0.75 2.75 -7.82
N ILE A 16 0.75 2.35 -6.56
CA ILE A 16 -0.48 2.22 -5.74
C ILE A 16 -1.15 3.58 -5.57
N ALA A 17 -0.37 4.63 -5.26
CA ALA A 17 -0.87 5.99 -5.13
C ALA A 17 -1.49 6.50 -6.44
N ALA A 18 -0.78 6.32 -7.55
CA ALA A 18 -1.26 6.72 -8.87
C ALA A 18 -2.56 5.97 -9.25
N ALA A 19 -2.61 4.65 -9.03
CA ALA A 19 -3.81 3.87 -9.31
C ALA A 19 -5.01 4.32 -8.46
N ALA A 20 -4.80 4.57 -7.16
CA ALA A 20 -5.84 5.04 -6.25
C ALA A 20 -6.36 6.45 -6.62
N LEU A 21 -5.48 7.36 -7.04
CA LEU A 21 -5.86 8.72 -7.46
C LEU A 21 -6.54 8.74 -8.83
N LEU A 22 -6.17 7.83 -9.74
CA LEU A 22 -6.71 7.77 -11.10
C LEU A 22 -8.03 7.00 -11.19
N LEU A 23 -8.31 6.08 -10.25
CA LEU A 23 -9.54 5.28 -10.24
C LEU A 23 -10.83 6.11 -10.19
N PRO A 24 -10.96 7.20 -9.41
CA PRO A 24 -12.14 8.05 -9.43
C PRO A 24 -12.42 8.71 -10.79
N VAL A 25 -11.39 8.89 -11.62
CA VAL A 25 -11.49 9.62 -12.89
C VAL A 25 -11.57 8.67 -14.09
N LEU A 26 -10.73 7.64 -14.12
CA LEU A 26 -10.63 6.67 -15.21
C LEU A 26 -11.39 5.37 -14.95
N GLY A 27 -11.86 5.15 -13.72
CA GLY A 27 -12.62 3.98 -13.32
C GLY A 27 -14.10 4.00 -13.71
N GLU A 28 -14.61 5.10 -14.27
CA GLU A 28 -15.99 5.17 -14.79
C GLU A 28 -16.24 4.17 -15.92
N ARG A 29 -15.19 3.78 -16.66
CA ARG A 29 -15.23 2.74 -17.69
C ARG A 29 -14.71 1.42 -17.10
N PRO A 30 -15.41 0.29 -17.28
CA PRO A 30 -14.97 -1.01 -16.74
C PRO A 30 -13.57 -1.42 -17.19
N GLY A 31 -13.17 -1.09 -18.44
CA GLY A 31 -11.81 -1.35 -18.93
C GLY A 31 -10.73 -0.54 -18.20
N GLY A 32 -11.01 0.71 -17.84
CA GLY A 32 -10.08 1.57 -17.09
C GLY A 32 -9.95 1.11 -15.64
N ALA A 33 -11.05 0.72 -15.00
CA ALA A 33 -11.05 0.15 -13.66
C ALA A 33 -10.22 -1.15 -13.60
N VAL A 34 -10.41 -2.07 -14.54
CA VAL A 34 -9.65 -3.33 -14.61
C VAL A 34 -8.15 -3.06 -14.79
N ALA A 35 -7.77 -2.17 -15.72
CA ALA A 35 -6.37 -1.84 -15.94
C ALA A 35 -5.70 -1.26 -14.68
N LEU A 36 -6.39 -0.36 -13.97
CA LEU A 36 -5.88 0.24 -12.74
C LEU A 36 -5.79 -0.77 -11.59
N LEU A 37 -6.74 -1.71 -11.50
CA LEU A 37 -6.70 -2.80 -10.52
C LEU A 37 -5.56 -3.79 -10.80
N VAL A 38 -5.25 -4.07 -12.07
CA VAL A 38 -4.09 -4.88 -12.44
C VAL A 38 -2.79 -4.18 -12.05
N VAL A 39 -2.64 -2.89 -12.36
CA VAL A 39 -1.46 -2.10 -11.97
C VAL A 39 -1.32 -2.07 -10.45
N TRP A 40 -2.41 -1.85 -9.74
CA TRP A 40 -2.45 -1.88 -8.29
C TRP A 40 -2.03 -3.24 -7.73
N GLY A 41 -2.56 -4.34 -8.26
CA GLY A 41 -2.24 -5.70 -7.81
C GLY A 41 -0.78 -6.08 -8.02
N VAL A 42 -0.21 -5.73 -9.18
CA VAL A 42 1.22 -5.94 -9.49
C VAL A 42 2.10 -5.14 -8.53
N ALA A 43 1.74 -3.86 -8.28
CA ALA A 43 2.49 -3.01 -7.36
C ALA A 43 2.40 -3.51 -5.91
N TYR A 44 1.20 -3.88 -5.46
CA TYR A 44 0.96 -4.40 -4.12
C TYR A 44 1.74 -5.69 -3.86
N GLY A 45 1.93 -6.57 -4.83
CA GLY A 45 2.71 -7.80 -4.68
C GLY A 45 4.16 -7.57 -4.20
N ALA A 46 4.77 -6.43 -4.54
CA ALA A 46 6.12 -6.10 -4.09
C ALA A 46 6.19 -5.66 -2.61
N VAL A 47 5.09 -5.14 -2.06
CA VAL A 47 5.01 -4.59 -0.70
C VAL A 47 5.22 -5.67 0.39
N PRO A 48 4.45 -6.77 0.46
CA PRO A 48 4.62 -7.78 1.50
C PRO A 48 5.94 -8.54 1.35
N VAL A 49 6.45 -8.71 0.13
CA VAL A 49 7.76 -9.37 -0.11
C VAL A 49 8.90 -8.53 0.46
N CYS A 50 8.90 -7.22 0.21
CA CYS A 50 9.92 -6.33 0.76
C CYS A 50 9.81 -6.21 2.29
N SER A 51 8.59 -6.04 2.81
CA SER A 51 8.36 -5.90 4.24
C SER A 51 8.67 -7.20 5.01
N GLY A 52 8.32 -8.36 4.46
CA GLY A 52 8.65 -9.67 5.04
C GLY A 52 10.16 -9.91 5.07
N ALA A 53 10.89 -9.53 4.01
CA ALA A 53 12.35 -9.62 4.00
C ALA A 53 13.00 -8.71 5.07
N TRP A 54 12.45 -7.52 5.32
CA TRP A 54 12.94 -6.63 6.38
C TRP A 54 12.63 -7.16 7.78
N PHE A 55 11.43 -7.70 8.00
CA PHE A 55 11.04 -8.28 9.29
C PHE A 55 11.88 -9.51 9.64
N ALA A 56 12.13 -10.39 8.66
CA ALA A 56 13.01 -11.54 8.83
C ALA A 56 14.46 -11.14 9.14
N ALA A 57 14.94 -10.03 8.56
CA ALA A 57 16.27 -9.50 8.84
C ALA A 57 16.38 -8.79 10.21
N ALA A 58 15.28 -8.21 10.71
CA ALA A 58 15.26 -7.43 11.96
C ALA A 58 15.33 -8.31 13.22
N VAL A 59 14.78 -9.52 13.18
CA VAL A 59 14.81 -10.46 14.33
C VAL A 59 15.28 -11.85 13.90
N PRO A 60 16.60 -12.04 13.62
CA PRO A 60 17.13 -13.33 13.16
C PRO A 60 17.01 -14.46 14.19
N ARG A 61 16.84 -14.13 15.47
CA ARG A 61 16.83 -15.08 16.60
C ARG A 61 15.45 -15.69 16.91
N SER A 62 14.35 -15.17 16.34
CA SER A 62 13.02 -15.73 16.51
C SER A 62 12.13 -15.49 15.27
N PRO A 63 12.26 -16.33 14.23
CA PRO A 63 11.51 -16.16 12.98
C PRO A 63 10.00 -16.32 13.16
N GLU A 64 9.55 -17.19 14.07
CA GLU A 64 8.13 -17.41 14.37
C GLU A 64 7.48 -16.18 15.02
N ALA A 65 8.15 -15.55 15.99
CA ALA A 65 7.63 -14.31 16.58
C ALA A 65 7.60 -13.17 15.54
N ALA A 66 8.60 -13.10 14.65
CA ALA A 66 8.65 -12.10 13.58
C ALA A 66 7.50 -12.26 12.58
N SER A 67 7.15 -13.50 12.18
CA SER A 67 6.06 -13.74 11.23
C SER A 67 4.68 -13.45 11.83
N VAL A 68 4.48 -13.79 13.10
CA VAL A 68 3.25 -13.48 13.85
C VAL A 68 3.07 -11.96 13.98
N LEU A 69 4.12 -11.25 14.42
CA LEU A 69 4.09 -9.79 14.54
C LEU A 69 3.88 -9.10 13.18
N PHE A 70 4.53 -9.59 12.13
CA PHE A 70 4.35 -9.07 10.78
C PHE A 70 2.89 -9.19 10.35
N THR A 71 2.32 -10.40 10.46
CA THR A 71 0.93 -10.67 10.06
C THR A 71 -0.06 -9.86 10.91
N ALA A 72 0.11 -9.84 12.23
CA ALA A 72 -0.74 -9.08 13.14
C ALA A 72 -0.68 -7.57 12.83
N SER A 73 0.50 -7.01 12.60
CA SER A 73 0.67 -5.59 12.23
C SER A 73 0.01 -5.27 10.90
N PHE A 74 0.15 -6.17 9.92
CA PHE A 74 -0.43 -6.02 8.60
C PHE A 74 -1.97 -6.02 8.67
N GLN A 75 -2.54 -7.00 9.37
CA GLN A 75 -3.98 -7.10 9.58
C GLN A 75 -4.52 -5.91 10.38
N ALA A 76 -3.81 -5.46 11.43
CA ALA A 76 -4.20 -4.27 12.18
C ALA A 76 -4.24 -3.03 11.28
N THR A 77 -3.25 -2.87 10.39
CA THR A 77 -3.20 -1.75 9.44
C THR A 77 -4.36 -1.81 8.45
N ILE A 78 -4.68 -3.00 7.91
CA ILE A 78 -5.83 -3.18 7.01
C ILE A 78 -7.15 -2.89 7.72
N SER A 79 -7.35 -3.41 8.92
CA SER A 79 -8.57 -3.17 9.71
C SER A 79 -8.76 -1.70 10.04
N LEU A 80 -7.70 -0.99 10.43
CA LEU A 80 -7.74 0.46 10.66
C LEU A 80 -8.05 1.23 9.37
N GLY A 81 -7.45 0.83 8.24
CA GLY A 81 -7.74 1.41 6.94
C GLY A 81 -9.18 1.18 6.50
N ALA A 82 -9.73 -0.01 6.73
CA ALA A 82 -11.12 -0.34 6.42
C ALA A 82 -12.11 0.41 7.32
N LEU A 83 -11.81 0.55 8.62
CA LEU A 83 -12.63 1.33 9.55
C LEU A 83 -12.65 2.81 9.17
N ALA A 84 -11.47 3.40 8.93
CA ALA A 84 -11.36 4.80 8.51
C ALA A 84 -12.01 5.02 7.13
N GLY A 85 -11.81 4.11 6.19
CA GLY A 85 -12.43 4.14 4.87
C GLY A 85 -13.95 4.05 4.96
N GLY A 86 -14.48 3.11 5.74
CA GLY A 86 -15.91 2.96 5.99
C GLY A 86 -16.53 4.22 6.58
N ALA A 87 -15.92 4.78 7.63
CA ALA A 87 -16.37 6.04 8.23
C ALA A 87 -16.40 7.22 7.24
N VAL A 88 -15.45 7.27 6.31
CA VAL A 88 -15.43 8.28 5.24
C VAL A 88 -16.51 8.01 4.19
N VAL A 89 -16.77 6.76 3.81
CA VAL A 89 -17.89 6.43 2.90
C VAL A 89 -19.23 6.81 3.53
N ASP A 90 -19.42 6.47 4.80
CA ASP A 90 -20.67 6.72 5.53
C ASP A 90 -20.99 8.22 5.66
N GLY A 91 -19.97 9.07 5.73
CA GLY A 91 -20.11 10.52 5.85
C GLY A 91 -19.95 11.32 4.54
N ALA A 92 -19.44 10.71 3.47
CA ALA A 92 -19.12 11.41 2.23
C ALA A 92 -19.42 10.56 0.98
N THR A 93 -18.39 10.21 0.19
CA THR A 93 -18.53 9.46 -1.05
C THR A 93 -17.36 8.47 -1.21
N PRO A 94 -17.55 7.35 -1.93
CA PRO A 94 -16.47 6.40 -2.21
C PRO A 94 -15.24 7.04 -2.87
N SER A 95 -15.42 8.05 -3.72
CA SER A 95 -14.32 8.79 -4.34
C SER A 95 -13.45 9.53 -3.31
N ALA A 96 -14.02 10.02 -2.21
CA ALA A 96 -13.27 10.65 -1.13
C ALA A 96 -12.29 9.66 -0.46
N VAL A 97 -12.68 8.40 -0.30
CA VAL A 97 -11.79 7.35 0.24
C VAL A 97 -10.61 7.10 -0.69
N MET A 98 -10.85 7.07 -2.00
CA MET A 98 -9.81 6.83 -2.99
C MET A 98 -8.80 7.99 -3.04
N VAL A 99 -9.29 9.23 -2.97
CA VAL A 99 -8.43 10.42 -2.91
C VAL A 99 -7.62 10.44 -1.62
N LEU A 100 -8.26 10.22 -0.46
CA LEU A 100 -7.56 10.19 0.82
C LEU A 100 -6.51 9.08 0.84
N GLY A 101 -6.85 7.85 0.44
CA GLY A 101 -5.92 6.73 0.35
C GLY A 101 -4.75 6.99 -0.61
N GLY A 102 -5.03 7.63 -1.75
CA GLY A 102 -4.00 8.08 -2.70
C GLY A 102 -3.05 9.12 -2.10
N LEU A 103 -3.58 10.09 -1.35
CA LEU A 103 -2.78 11.11 -0.64
C LEU A 103 -1.92 10.50 0.46
N THR A 104 -2.43 9.55 1.26
CA THR A 104 -1.62 8.86 2.27
C THR A 104 -0.49 8.06 1.64
N ALA A 105 -0.76 7.38 0.51
CA ALA A 105 0.27 6.66 -0.23
C ALA A 105 1.34 7.61 -0.81
N ALA A 106 0.93 8.76 -1.37
CA ALA A 106 1.85 9.79 -1.85
C ALA A 106 2.71 10.39 -0.72
N ALA A 107 2.11 10.65 0.45
CA ALA A 107 2.85 11.09 1.64
C ALA A 107 3.87 10.05 2.10
N GLY A 108 3.54 8.76 2.04
CA GLY A 108 4.48 7.67 2.30
C GLY A 108 5.67 7.67 1.34
N VAL A 109 5.44 7.88 0.03
CA VAL A 109 6.50 8.01 -0.97
C VAL A 109 7.38 9.22 -0.67
N ALA A 110 6.79 10.37 -0.36
CA ALA A 110 7.53 11.58 0.00
C ALA A 110 8.39 11.37 1.26
N ALA A 111 7.85 10.73 2.30
CA ALA A 111 8.59 10.42 3.53
C ALA A 111 9.78 9.48 3.28
N VAL A 112 9.64 8.50 2.38
CA VAL A 112 10.76 7.62 1.98
C VAL A 112 11.78 8.37 1.11
N GLY A 113 11.33 9.33 0.30
CA GLY A 113 12.18 10.18 -0.54
C GLY A 113 12.99 11.22 0.26
N LEU A 114 12.41 11.79 1.31
CA LEU A 114 13.04 12.77 2.21
C LEU A 114 14.05 12.16 3.19
N ARG A 115 13.97 10.84 3.43
CA ARG A 115 14.92 10.09 4.26
C ARG A 115 16.13 9.58 3.47
N ARG A 116 16.40 10.16 2.29
CA ARG A 116 17.63 9.97 1.50
C ARG A 116 18.72 10.90 2.00
#